data_AF-A0A0F9GDH1-F1
#
_entry.id   AF-A0A0F9GDH1-F1
#
_cell.length_a   1.000
_cell.length_b   1.000
_cell.length_c   1.000
_cell.angle_alpha   90.00
_cell.angle_beta   90.00
_cell.angle_gamma   90.00
#
_symmetry.space_group_name_H-M   'P 1'
#
loop_
_entity.id
_entity.type
_entity.pdbx_description
1 polymer ?
#
loop_
_entity_poly.entity_id
_entity_poly.type
_entity_poly.pdbx_seq_one_letter_code
_entity_poly.pdbx_strand_id
1 'polypeptide(L)'
;MFKKNIKIRYNSRPFRIVHYCKHYTLEDNLEIIAFDKEYSDPKLRWVLRRKYNYTKRFLKALGERIGNKSNLIIVIFGTPNSGKSEGGQTIAFFIRYCFWKYRKINYIKLFVAFSTADFQTILTEMEIGDIGIRDESSKLSGAGSVNVQKYLDNITKVIRKNQNSFIFIDPTLIEPDVVSYYLESAGKRSVHKCIKCKRKYINLKKEMSKICPYCKADLEPIYSKCKVRFILFDKKHKILGHIYLPLHMSNHFRKIYDKKKDENIESIMANAGMVTPEIDGRRLERDTKLLLRLCEIGGVRKKGEIYGLIPLYNTKQKKDKDKIKGDTNYMRVLLSNVFREIRMGIEHIRLEKNTDMFMNIKFKEGETFSKFCFDNIEDEGIAIVAQGLARGDSLRGIEHNFPKLGYYYIQRTSKLLRNVNTELNLGFMFERWYALSMGVPKYRLKELLGGSSDKPDLIWNDKIYSLKFRLNLKAASLKFQQSTDLGPEYRYAKKHNKKYDLVFMNPAWGLKIQIVEDIDPVDDQEEVIVWKKVLKPVKKLIF
;
A
#
# COMPACT_ATOMS: atom_id res chain seq x y z
N MET A 1 -15.96 24.21 53.37
CA MET A 1 -16.10 25.69 53.31
C MET A 1 -15.95 26.33 51.91
N PHE A 2 -15.67 25.60 50.81
CA PHE A 2 -15.48 26.22 49.47
C PHE A 2 -16.76 26.45 48.63
N LYS A 3 -17.91 25.86 49.00
CA LYS A 3 -19.17 25.97 48.22
C LYS A 3 -20.01 27.22 48.54
N LYS A 4 -19.90 27.81 49.74
CA LYS A 4 -20.70 28.98 50.16
C LYS A 4 -20.16 30.31 49.63
N ASN A 5 -18.84 30.47 49.49
CA ASN A 5 -18.21 31.72 49.04
C ASN A 5 -18.24 31.96 47.51
N ILE A 6 -18.67 30.96 46.72
CA ILE A 6 -18.88 31.15 45.28
C ILE A 6 -20.27 31.76 45.01
N LYS A 7 -21.31 31.45 45.80
CA LYS A 7 -22.65 32.03 45.59
C LYS A 7 -22.71 33.54 45.87
N ILE A 8 -21.95 34.03 46.85
CA ILE A 8 -22.08 35.42 47.32
C ILE A 8 -21.35 36.43 46.41
N ARG A 9 -20.27 36.03 45.71
CA ARG A 9 -19.54 36.94 44.81
C ARG A 9 -20.06 37.01 43.36
N TYR A 10 -21.01 36.15 42.98
CA TYR A 10 -21.59 36.15 41.63
C TYR A 10 -22.91 36.91 41.52
N ASN A 11 -23.62 37.16 42.63
CA ASN A 11 -24.91 37.86 42.61
C ASN A 11 -24.83 39.39 42.64
N SER A 12 -23.64 39.99 42.86
CA SER A 12 -23.48 41.45 43.02
C SER A 12 -22.80 42.16 41.84
N ARG A 13 -22.73 41.53 40.66
CA ARG A 13 -22.29 42.22 39.44
C ARG A 13 -23.44 42.26 38.43
N PRO A 14 -23.71 43.40 37.78
CA PRO A 14 -24.80 43.56 36.80
C PRO A 14 -24.59 42.78 35.49
N PHE A 15 -23.63 41.86 35.44
CA PHE A 15 -23.31 41.07 34.28
C PHE A 15 -23.39 39.58 34.61
N ARG A 16 -24.55 38.99 34.31
CA ARG A 16 -24.77 37.54 34.37
C ARG A 16 -24.01 36.93 33.18
N ILE A 17 -22.97 36.13 33.43
CA ILE A 17 -22.37 35.31 32.35
C ILE A 17 -23.46 34.34 31.90
N VAL A 18 -24.05 34.59 30.73
CA VAL A 18 -24.97 33.66 30.09
C VAL A 18 -24.11 32.57 29.48
N HIS A 19 -24.05 31.41 30.13
CA HIS A 19 -23.52 30.21 29.49
C HIS A 19 -24.54 29.76 28.43
N TYR A 20 -24.31 30.14 27.18
CA TYR A 20 -25.08 29.66 26.03
C TYR A 20 -24.99 28.13 25.86
N CYS A 21 -24.04 27.49 26.57
CA CYS A 21 -23.79 26.05 26.62
C CYS A 21 -24.94 25.19 27.20
N LYS A 22 -26.07 25.76 27.69
CA LYS A 22 -27.20 24.93 28.14
C LYS A 22 -27.85 24.11 27.01
N HIS A 23 -27.73 24.57 25.76
CA HIS A 23 -28.35 23.93 24.58
C HIS A 23 -27.34 23.29 23.63
N TYR A 24 -26.03 23.51 23.84
CA TYR A 24 -24.98 23.02 22.95
C TYR A 24 -23.97 22.18 23.73
N THR A 25 -23.70 20.98 23.22
CA THR A 25 -22.67 20.08 23.75
C THR A 25 -21.37 20.36 23.00
N LEU A 26 -20.42 21.04 23.63
CA LEU A 26 -19.07 21.26 23.11
C LEU A 26 -18.13 20.16 23.63
N GLU A 27 -17.08 19.82 22.87
CA GLU A 27 -16.26 18.64 23.19
C GLU A 27 -15.42 18.82 24.46
N ASP A 28 -15.02 20.05 24.78
CA ASP A 28 -14.14 20.36 25.90
C ASP A 28 -14.25 21.79 26.45
N ASN A 29 -13.63 22.01 27.61
CA ASN A 29 -13.68 23.31 28.29
C ASN A 29 -13.00 24.48 27.55
N LEU A 30 -12.03 24.25 26.68
CA LEU A 30 -11.40 25.31 25.89
C LEU A 30 -12.30 25.76 24.74
N GLU A 31 -13.03 24.83 24.11
CA GLU A 31 -14.07 25.16 23.14
C GLU A 31 -15.19 25.98 23.79
N ILE A 32 -15.62 25.61 25.00
CA ILE A 32 -16.60 26.41 25.77
C ILE A 32 -16.09 27.84 25.98
N ILE A 33 -14.82 28.01 26.36
CA ILE A 33 -14.24 29.35 26.57
C ILE A 33 -14.14 30.12 25.25
N ALA A 34 -13.75 29.46 24.15
CA ALA A 34 -13.66 30.09 22.84
C ALA A 34 -15.04 30.56 22.35
N PHE A 35 -16.04 29.69 22.48
CA PHE A 35 -17.44 29.98 22.16
C PHE A 35 -17.99 31.12 23.02
N ASP A 36 -17.81 31.04 24.34
CA ASP A 36 -18.25 32.10 25.25
C ASP A 36 -17.55 33.43 24.92
N LYS A 37 -16.25 33.44 24.57
CA LYS A 37 -15.55 34.67 24.15
C LYS A 37 -16.11 35.26 22.84
N GLU A 38 -16.45 34.40 21.88
CA GLU A 38 -16.96 34.79 20.56
C GLU A 38 -18.37 35.41 20.68
N TYR A 39 -19.27 34.72 21.40
CA TYR A 39 -20.70 35.03 21.42
C TYR A 39 -21.22 35.73 22.69
N SER A 40 -20.39 35.89 23.74
CA SER A 40 -20.79 36.72 24.89
C SER A 40 -20.75 38.20 24.58
N ASP A 41 -21.61 38.96 25.27
CA ASP A 41 -21.65 40.43 25.26
C ASP A 41 -20.23 41.02 25.42
N PRO A 42 -19.84 42.03 24.61
CA PRO A 42 -18.55 42.70 24.72
C PRO A 42 -18.14 43.10 26.15
N LYS A 43 -19.09 43.49 27.00
CA LYS A 43 -18.84 43.87 28.41
C LYS A 43 -18.39 42.69 29.27
N LEU A 44 -18.80 41.46 28.93
CA LEU A 44 -18.40 40.22 29.61
C LEU A 44 -17.03 39.69 29.18
N ARG A 45 -16.55 40.07 27.99
CA ARG A 45 -15.24 39.65 27.47
C ARG A 45 -14.08 40.03 28.40
N TRP A 46 -14.19 41.18 29.10
CA TRP A 46 -13.20 41.63 30.10
C TRP A 46 -13.17 40.74 31.36
N VAL A 47 -14.29 40.18 31.78
CA VAL A 47 -14.35 39.26 32.93
C VAL A 47 -13.72 37.91 32.57
N LEU A 48 -13.90 37.46 31.33
CA LEU A 48 -13.30 36.26 30.77
C LEU A 48 -11.79 36.42 30.42
N ARG A 49 -11.22 37.63 30.57
CA ARG A 49 -9.77 37.89 30.40
C ARG A 49 -8.93 37.57 31.64
N ARG A 50 -9.51 37.14 32.76
CA ARG A 50 -8.73 36.77 33.97
C ARG A 50 -7.60 35.80 33.61
N LYS A 51 -6.45 35.92 34.29
CA LYS A 51 -5.23 35.10 34.14
C LYS A 51 -5.51 33.62 34.37
N TYR A 52 -6.14 32.95 33.41
CA TYR A 52 -6.33 31.51 33.46
C TYR A 52 -4.99 30.82 33.26
N ASN A 53 -4.76 29.76 34.05
CA ASN A 53 -3.66 28.84 33.79
C ASN A 53 -4.06 27.97 32.58
N TYR A 54 -3.74 28.46 31.38
CA TYR A 54 -4.06 27.76 30.14
C TYR A 54 -3.35 26.41 30.04
N THR A 55 -2.19 26.21 30.68
CA THR A 55 -1.56 24.88 30.77
C THR A 55 -2.52 23.87 31.39
N LYS A 56 -3.08 24.20 32.57
CA LYS A 56 -3.99 23.28 33.28
C LYS A 56 -5.27 23.04 32.48
N ARG A 57 -5.79 24.07 31.80
CA ARG A 57 -7.01 23.94 30.97
C ARG A 57 -6.79 23.10 29.73
N PHE A 58 -5.67 23.31 29.04
CA PHE A 58 -5.25 22.51 27.90
C PHE A 58 -5.13 21.04 28.27
N LEU A 59 -4.37 20.72 29.32
CA LEU A 59 -4.25 19.35 29.82
C LEU A 59 -5.60 18.75 30.24
N LYS A 60 -6.50 19.54 30.86
CA LYS A 60 -7.86 19.08 31.17
C LYS A 60 -8.66 18.80 29.91
N ALA A 61 -8.58 19.65 28.90
CA ALA A 61 -9.31 19.52 27.65
C ALA A 61 -8.86 18.28 26.85
N LEU A 62 -7.57 17.98 26.83
CA LEU A 62 -7.07 16.71 26.26
C LEU A 62 -7.68 15.49 26.97
N GLY A 63 -7.75 15.53 28.29
CA GLY A 63 -8.38 14.46 29.08
C GLY A 63 -9.88 14.31 28.83
N GLU A 64 -10.61 15.43 28.71
CA GLU A 64 -12.04 15.46 28.40
C GLU A 64 -12.32 14.84 27.03
N ARG A 65 -11.59 15.24 25.98
CA ARG A 65 -11.71 14.68 24.63
C ARG A 65 -11.48 13.18 24.60
N ILE A 66 -10.40 12.71 25.23
CA ILE A 66 -10.10 11.27 25.32
C ILE A 66 -11.22 10.54 26.07
N GLY A 67 -11.70 11.09 27.18
CA GLY A 67 -12.82 10.53 27.94
C GLY A 67 -14.10 10.42 27.10
N ASN A 68 -14.34 11.41 26.25
CA ASN A 68 -15.47 11.49 25.32
C ASN A 68 -15.28 10.68 24.04
N LYS A 69 -14.24 9.83 23.95
CA LYS A 69 -13.94 8.99 22.78
C LYS A 69 -13.55 9.78 21.51
N SER A 70 -13.17 11.05 21.66
CA SER A 70 -12.66 11.87 20.56
C SER A 70 -11.17 11.63 20.35
N ASN A 71 -10.75 11.60 19.09
CA ASN A 71 -9.34 11.61 18.71
C ASN A 71 -8.72 12.99 18.98
N LEU A 72 -7.40 13.02 19.20
CA LEU A 72 -6.64 14.26 19.34
C LEU A 72 -5.71 14.43 18.15
N ILE A 73 -5.81 15.56 17.48
CA ILE A 73 -4.87 15.96 16.43
C ILE A 73 -4.29 17.32 16.84
N ILE A 74 -2.99 17.32 17.14
CA ILE A 74 -2.29 18.51 17.63
C ILE A 74 -1.20 18.86 16.62
N VAL A 75 -1.21 20.10 16.16
CA VAL A 75 -0.17 20.63 15.28
C VAL A 75 0.72 21.55 16.09
N ILE A 76 2.03 21.30 16.07
CA ILE A 76 3.04 22.08 16.75
C ILE A 76 3.97 22.70 15.70
N PHE A 77 4.06 24.02 15.68
CA PHE A 77 4.90 24.74 14.71
C PHE A 77 5.76 25.83 15.35
N GLY A 78 6.71 26.38 14.60
CA GLY A 78 7.60 27.44 15.06
C GLY A 78 9.06 27.22 14.67
N THR A 79 9.94 28.10 15.16
CA THR A 79 11.35 28.12 14.73
C THR A 79 12.13 26.85 15.13
N PRO A 80 13.18 26.48 14.38
CA PRO A 80 14.06 25.37 14.78
C PRO A 80 14.64 25.56 16.19
N ASN A 81 14.85 24.48 16.93
CA ASN A 81 15.38 24.48 18.30
C ASN A 81 14.54 25.22 19.37
N SER A 82 13.28 25.55 19.09
CA SER A 82 12.41 26.26 20.05
C SER A 82 11.80 25.37 21.15
N GLY A 83 12.04 24.05 21.09
CA GLY A 83 11.50 23.06 22.03
C GLY A 83 10.26 22.31 21.52
N LYS A 84 9.96 22.37 20.22
CA LYS A 84 8.76 21.75 19.62
C LYS A 84 8.71 20.25 19.84
N SER A 85 9.78 19.55 19.43
CA SER A 85 9.91 18.11 19.53
C SER A 85 9.70 17.64 20.96
N GLU A 86 10.37 18.27 21.94
CA GLU A 86 10.26 17.87 23.34
C GLU A 86 8.90 18.22 23.97
N GLY A 87 8.27 19.30 23.52
CA GLY A 87 6.90 19.63 23.88
C GLY A 87 5.90 18.61 23.32
N GLY A 88 6.05 18.21 22.07
CA GLY A 88 5.24 17.16 21.44
C GLY A 88 5.39 15.81 22.15
N GLN A 89 6.61 15.41 22.49
CA GLN A 89 6.84 14.21 23.29
C GLN A 89 6.13 14.29 24.66
N THR A 90 6.23 15.44 25.34
CA THR A 90 5.55 15.65 26.64
C THR A 90 4.03 15.52 26.50
N ILE A 91 3.46 16.09 25.45
CA ILE A 91 2.03 15.98 25.16
C ILE A 91 1.65 14.51 24.88
N ALA A 92 2.45 13.77 24.10
CA ALA A 92 2.21 12.36 23.83
C ALA A 92 2.18 11.51 25.11
N PHE A 93 3.13 11.72 26.04
CA PHE A 93 3.11 11.05 27.34
C PHE A 93 1.87 11.39 28.17
N PHE A 94 1.41 12.65 28.11
CA PHE A 94 0.20 13.06 28.80
C PHE A 94 -1.07 12.44 28.19
N ILE A 95 -1.16 12.37 26.85
CA ILE A 95 -2.24 11.69 26.13
C ILE A 95 -2.26 10.20 26.52
N ARG A 96 -1.11 9.54 26.54
CA ARG A 96 -0.97 8.14 26.99
C ARG A 96 -1.51 7.95 28.41
N TYR A 97 -1.12 8.83 29.33
CA TYR A 97 -1.66 8.83 30.70
C TYR A 97 -3.18 9.00 30.73
N CYS A 98 -3.75 9.87 29.89
CA CYS A 98 -5.19 10.10 29.83
C CYS A 98 -5.95 8.89 29.32
N PHE A 99 -5.47 8.20 28.29
CA PHE A 99 -6.09 6.95 27.84
C PHE A 99 -6.04 5.87 28.93
N TRP A 100 -4.92 5.69 29.62
CA TRP A 100 -4.85 4.78 30.77
C TRP A 100 -5.88 5.16 31.86
N LYS A 101 -5.92 6.43 32.24
CA LYS A 101 -6.78 6.93 33.32
C LYS A 101 -8.27 6.84 33.00
N TYR A 102 -8.67 7.35 31.85
CA TYR A 102 -10.08 7.57 31.48
C TYR A 102 -10.66 6.46 30.60
N ARG A 103 -9.83 5.75 29.83
CA ARG A 103 -10.26 4.67 28.90
C ARG A 103 -9.86 3.28 29.37
N LYS A 104 -9.05 3.17 30.43
CA LYS A 104 -8.55 1.90 30.98
C LYS A 104 -7.76 1.05 29.98
N ILE A 105 -7.16 1.70 28.98
CA ILE A 105 -6.27 1.04 28.01
C ILE A 105 -4.87 0.99 28.64
N ASN A 106 -4.43 -0.22 28.98
CA ASN A 106 -3.18 -0.43 29.74
C ASN A 106 -1.93 -0.37 28.85
N TYR A 107 -2.08 -0.65 27.55
CA TYR A 107 -0.98 -0.72 26.61
C TYR A 107 -1.21 0.23 25.45
N ILE A 108 -0.37 1.25 25.36
CA ILE A 108 -0.43 2.31 24.35
C ILE A 108 1.00 2.54 23.89
N LYS A 109 1.24 2.28 22.62
CA LYS A 109 2.52 2.51 21.97
C LYS A 109 2.62 3.97 21.52
N LEU A 110 3.84 4.49 21.65
CA LEU A 110 4.23 5.78 21.07
C LEU A 110 5.04 5.49 19.82
N PHE A 111 4.52 5.88 18.66
CA PHE A 111 5.24 5.77 17.40
C PHE A 111 5.82 7.12 17.03
N VAL A 112 7.03 7.11 16.46
CA VAL A 112 7.74 8.30 16.02
C VAL A 112 8.19 8.07 14.58
N ALA A 113 7.83 9.03 13.72
CA ALA A 113 8.23 9.09 12.32
C ALA A 113 8.89 10.44 12.02
N PHE A 114 9.94 10.42 11.20
CA PHE A 114 10.62 11.61 10.70
C PHE A 114 10.43 11.83 9.19
N SER A 115 9.66 10.95 8.55
CA SER A 115 9.30 11.07 7.14
C SER A 115 7.83 10.68 6.92
N THR A 116 7.27 11.13 5.80
CA THR A 116 5.91 10.75 5.39
C THR A 116 5.80 9.24 5.15
N ALA A 117 6.85 8.62 4.61
CA ALA A 117 6.88 7.19 4.33
C ALA A 117 6.90 6.36 5.62
N ASP A 118 7.74 6.74 6.59
CA ASP A 118 7.79 6.05 7.89
C ASP A 118 6.46 6.18 8.62
N PHE A 119 5.84 7.35 8.53
CA PHE A 119 4.53 7.59 9.14
C PHE A 119 3.45 6.70 8.50
N GLN A 120 3.50 6.45 7.19
CA GLN A 120 2.60 5.48 6.52
C GLN A 120 2.77 4.06 7.04
N THR A 121 4.01 3.60 7.20
CA THR A 121 4.30 2.27 7.74
C THR A 121 3.72 2.14 9.15
N ILE A 122 3.99 3.15 10.00
CA ILE A 122 3.47 3.22 11.37
C ILE A 122 1.94 3.16 11.39
N LEU A 123 1.24 3.88 10.51
CA LEU A 123 -0.23 3.89 10.48
C LEU A 123 -0.83 2.50 10.27
N THR A 124 -0.12 1.59 9.59
CA THR A 124 -0.57 0.21 9.39
C THR A 124 -0.34 -0.69 10.60
N GLU A 125 0.54 -0.28 11.51
CA GLU A 125 0.91 -1.04 12.73
C GLU A 125 0.18 -0.53 13.98
N MET A 126 -0.43 0.66 13.92
CA MET A 126 -1.09 1.27 15.06
C MET A 126 -2.38 0.54 15.44
N GLU A 127 -2.48 0.18 16.72
CA GLU A 127 -3.67 -0.35 17.37
C GLU A 127 -4.54 0.81 17.91
N ILE A 128 -5.72 0.48 18.45
CA ILE A 128 -6.67 1.47 18.97
C ILE A 128 -6.07 2.21 20.17
N GLY A 129 -6.04 3.53 20.10
CA GLY A 129 -5.55 4.41 21.17
C GLY A 129 -4.04 4.68 21.12
N ASP A 130 -3.32 4.08 20.17
CA ASP A 130 -1.92 4.38 19.93
C ASP A 130 -1.71 5.84 19.51
N ILE A 131 -0.48 6.34 19.73
CA ILE A 131 -0.14 7.75 19.53
C ILE A 131 0.97 7.84 18.50
N GLY A 132 0.70 8.54 17.39
CA GLY A 132 1.69 8.82 16.35
C GLY A 132 2.27 10.23 16.48
N ILE A 133 3.60 10.33 16.53
CA ILE A 133 4.32 11.60 16.44
C ILE A 133 5.02 11.64 15.09
N ARG A 134 4.75 12.69 14.30
CA ARG A 134 5.49 12.99 13.09
C ARG A 134 6.29 14.27 13.32
N ASP A 135 7.61 14.17 13.41
CA ASP A 135 8.51 15.31 13.64
C ASP A 135 9.34 15.64 12.41
N GLU A 136 9.37 16.92 12.04
CA GLU A 136 10.14 17.50 10.94
C GLU A 136 9.79 16.93 9.54
N SER A 137 8.89 17.58 8.80
CA SER A 137 8.88 17.37 7.34
C SER A 137 9.98 18.22 6.69
N SER A 138 10.75 17.62 5.79
CA SER A 138 11.61 18.41 4.88
C SER A 138 10.71 19.41 4.15
N LYS A 139 11.16 20.67 4.02
CA LYS A 139 10.41 21.71 3.30
C LYS A 139 10.05 21.19 1.91
N LEU A 140 8.80 20.78 1.73
CA LEU A 140 8.25 20.40 0.43
C LEU A 140 7.60 21.66 -0.15
N SER A 141 8.37 22.46 -0.90
CA SER A 141 7.81 23.49 -1.77
C SER A 141 7.25 22.84 -3.05
N GLY A 142 6.14 23.37 -3.59
CA GLY A 142 5.57 22.93 -4.87
C GLY A 142 4.55 21.80 -4.79
N ALA A 143 4.47 20.94 -5.82
CA ALA A 143 3.47 19.86 -5.97
C ALA A 143 3.46 18.85 -4.80
N GLY A 144 4.55 18.79 -4.02
CA GLY A 144 4.63 18.02 -2.78
C GLY A 144 3.61 18.45 -1.72
N SER A 145 3.24 19.72 -1.64
CA SER A 145 2.26 20.22 -0.65
C SER A 145 0.85 19.69 -0.89
N VAL A 146 0.43 19.61 -2.17
CA VAL A 146 -0.86 19.05 -2.58
C VAL A 146 -0.96 17.56 -2.21
N ASN A 147 0.14 16.83 -2.36
CA ASN A 147 0.22 15.42 -1.95
C ASN A 147 0.21 15.27 -0.42
N VAL A 148 0.80 16.20 0.33
CA VAL A 148 0.74 16.21 1.80
C VAL A 148 -0.67 16.49 2.31
N GLN A 149 -1.43 17.38 1.67
CA GLN A 149 -2.83 17.63 2.07
C GLN A 149 -3.71 16.40 1.82
N LYS A 150 -3.71 15.86 0.58
CA LYS A 150 -4.41 14.60 0.27
C LYS A 150 -3.99 13.43 1.17
N TYR A 151 -2.73 13.43 1.60
CA TYR A 151 -2.21 12.47 2.56
C TYR A 151 -2.83 12.66 3.95
N LEU A 152 -2.90 13.89 4.47
CA LEU A 152 -3.56 14.19 5.74
C LEU A 152 -5.04 13.82 5.71
N ASP A 153 -5.72 13.97 4.58
CA ASP A 153 -7.14 13.58 4.41
C ASP A 153 -7.32 12.05 4.56
N ASN A 154 -6.38 11.27 4.02
CA ASN A 154 -6.38 9.82 4.18
C ASN A 154 -6.06 9.39 5.61
N ILE A 155 -5.14 10.08 6.29
CA ILE A 155 -4.89 9.87 7.72
C ILE A 155 -6.17 10.15 8.51
N THR A 156 -6.94 11.17 8.15
CA THR A 156 -8.19 11.55 8.81
C THR A 156 -9.22 10.42 8.81
N LYS A 157 -9.26 9.61 7.74
CA LYS A 157 -10.10 8.39 7.69
C LYS A 157 -9.63 7.31 8.67
N VAL A 158 -8.31 7.09 8.77
CA VAL A 158 -7.70 6.14 9.72
C VAL A 158 -7.91 6.60 11.17
N ILE A 159 -7.75 7.90 11.43
CA ILE A 159 -7.94 8.54 12.73
C ILE A 159 -9.32 8.23 13.30
N ARG A 160 -10.37 8.38 12.49
CA ARG A 160 -11.77 8.20 12.92
C ARG A 160 -12.08 6.76 13.31
N LYS A 161 -11.46 5.78 12.65
CA LYS A 161 -11.75 4.36 12.89
C LYS A 161 -11.18 3.84 14.21
N ASN A 162 -9.97 4.28 14.57
CA ASN A 162 -9.19 3.65 15.66
C ASN A 162 -9.02 4.52 16.91
N GLN A 163 -9.59 5.73 16.97
CA GLN A 163 -9.42 6.68 18.10
C GLN A 163 -7.95 7.03 18.38
N ASN A 164 -7.09 6.94 17.36
CA ASN A 164 -5.66 7.21 17.49
C ASN A 164 -5.42 8.72 17.61
N SER A 165 -4.40 9.08 18.39
CA SER A 165 -4.02 10.49 18.57
C SER A 165 -2.74 10.80 17.81
N PHE A 166 -2.67 11.99 17.23
CA PHE A 166 -1.57 12.38 16.36
C PHE A 166 -1.00 13.74 16.75
N ILE A 167 0.32 13.83 16.74
CA ILE A 167 1.06 15.06 16.98
C ILE A 167 1.93 15.31 15.76
N PHE A 168 1.61 16.37 15.03
CA PHE A 168 2.39 16.83 13.88
C PHE A 168 3.29 17.96 14.35
N ILE A 169 4.59 17.83 14.13
CA ILE A 169 5.59 18.82 14.53
C ILE A 169 6.33 19.25 13.28
N ASP A 170 6.25 20.54 12.95
CA ASP A 170 6.81 21.06 11.71
C ASP A 170 7.41 22.45 11.91
N PRO A 171 8.44 22.87 11.14
CA PRO A 171 8.88 24.26 11.15
C PRO A 171 7.78 25.25 10.72
N THR A 172 6.89 24.83 9.81
CA THR A 172 5.82 25.64 9.24
C THR A 172 4.44 25.17 9.69
N LEU A 173 3.43 26.03 9.57
CA LEU A 173 2.06 25.65 9.90
C LEU A 173 1.52 24.68 8.84
N ILE A 174 1.03 23.53 9.28
CA ILE A 174 0.29 22.56 8.46
C ILE A 174 -1.16 22.59 8.92
N GLU A 175 -2.11 22.58 7.99
CA GLU A 175 -3.55 22.66 8.30
C GLU A 175 -4.28 21.38 7.87
N PRO A 176 -4.20 20.29 8.65
CA PRO A 176 -5.07 19.13 8.45
C PRO A 176 -6.56 19.52 8.54
N ASP A 177 -7.43 18.82 7.81
CA ASP A 177 -8.89 19.05 7.82
C ASP A 177 -9.52 18.93 9.22
N VAL A 178 -8.93 18.09 10.08
CA VAL A 178 -9.39 17.89 11.45
C VAL A 178 -8.23 18.20 12.37
N VAL A 179 -8.30 19.32 13.08
CA VAL A 179 -7.32 19.70 14.12
C VAL A 179 -8.05 20.04 15.40
N SER A 180 -7.58 19.48 16.51
CA SER A 180 -8.07 19.82 17.85
C SER A 180 -7.45 21.13 18.30
N TYR A 181 -6.12 21.26 18.21
CA TYR A 181 -5.39 22.46 18.65
C TYR A 181 -4.13 22.71 17.83
N TYR A 182 -3.79 23.99 17.68
CA TYR A 182 -2.49 24.42 17.19
C TYR A 182 -1.65 25.01 18.32
N LEU A 183 -0.36 24.71 18.30
CA LEU A 183 0.62 25.17 19.28
C LEU A 183 1.81 25.81 18.54
N GLU A 184 1.96 27.12 18.67
CA GLU A 184 3.15 27.80 18.19
C GLU A 184 4.19 27.84 19.32
N SER A 185 5.39 27.37 19.06
CA SER A 185 6.47 27.40 20.04
C SER A 185 7.02 28.81 20.21
N ALA A 186 6.96 29.32 21.45
CA ALA A 186 7.42 30.64 21.84
C ALA A 186 8.70 30.56 22.71
N GLY A 187 9.48 29.50 22.54
CA GLY A 187 10.78 29.29 23.15
C GLY A 187 10.82 28.26 24.29
N LYS A 188 12.04 27.90 24.65
CA LYS A 188 12.37 26.90 25.67
C LYS A 188 13.21 27.54 26.77
N ARG A 189 12.80 27.35 28.01
CA ARG A 189 13.62 27.61 29.20
C ARG A 189 14.43 26.37 29.50
N SER A 190 15.74 26.44 29.34
CA SER A 190 16.67 25.37 29.70
C SER A 190 17.35 25.66 31.04
N VAL A 191 17.45 24.66 31.90
CA VAL A 191 18.13 24.75 33.18
C VAL A 191 19.16 23.65 33.24
N HIS A 192 20.42 24.00 33.47
CA HIS A 192 21.53 23.06 33.56
C HIS A 192 22.16 23.09 34.95
N LYS A 193 22.81 22.00 35.35
CA LYS A 193 23.57 21.86 36.59
C LYS A 193 24.96 21.36 36.26
N CYS A 194 25.98 21.99 36.82
CA CYS A 194 27.33 21.46 36.69
C CYS A 194 27.50 20.15 37.46
N ILE A 195 28.10 19.14 36.83
CA ILE A 195 28.36 17.83 37.45
C ILE A 195 29.32 17.98 38.64
N LYS A 196 30.34 18.83 38.51
CA LYS A 196 31.36 19.07 39.54
C LYS A 196 30.89 20.05 40.62
N CYS A 197 30.67 21.33 40.28
CA CYS A 197 30.40 22.37 41.29
C CYS A 197 28.91 22.53 41.65
N LYS A 198 28.01 21.75 41.05
CA LYS A 198 26.56 21.73 41.31
C LYS A 198 25.81 23.07 41.07
N ARG A 199 26.48 24.12 40.59
CA ARG A 199 25.88 25.41 40.20
C ARG A 199 24.86 25.22 39.09
N LYS A 200 23.80 26.03 39.12
CA LYS A 200 22.70 25.99 38.15
C LYS A 200 22.81 27.16 37.18
N TYR A 201 22.52 26.90 35.91
CA TYR A 201 22.54 27.89 34.84
C TYR A 201 21.22 27.86 34.09
N ILE A 202 20.74 29.02 33.64
CA ILE A 202 19.47 29.17 32.92
C ILE A 202 19.79 29.75 31.55
N ASN A 203 19.26 29.14 30.48
CA ASN A 203 19.36 29.62 29.10
C ASN A 203 20.79 29.96 28.66
N LEU A 204 21.74 29.03 28.89
CA LEU A 204 23.09 29.18 28.36
C LEU A 204 23.05 29.28 26.83
N LYS A 205 23.83 30.22 26.27
CA LYS A 205 24.06 30.29 24.82
C LYS A 205 24.64 28.95 24.34
N LYS A 206 24.28 28.51 23.13
CA LYS A 206 24.62 27.18 22.57
C LYS A 206 26.12 26.85 22.72
N GLU A 207 27.00 27.83 22.53
CA GLU A 207 28.46 27.67 22.63
C GLU A 207 28.96 27.44 24.07
N MET A 208 28.23 27.93 25.07
CA MET A 208 28.54 27.72 26.50
C MET A 208 27.78 26.51 27.10
N SER A 209 26.99 25.80 26.31
CA SER A 209 25.98 24.87 26.82
C SER A 209 26.53 23.56 27.37
N LYS A 210 27.78 23.21 27.05
CA LYS A 210 28.39 21.94 27.48
C LYS A 210 29.28 22.08 28.72
N ILE A 211 29.93 23.23 28.90
CA ILE A 211 31.02 23.38 29.87
C ILE A 211 30.68 24.45 30.91
N CYS A 212 30.87 24.11 32.18
CA CYS A 212 30.71 25.03 33.30
C CYS A 212 31.72 26.18 33.19
N PRO A 213 31.29 27.45 33.18
CA PRO A 213 32.20 28.58 33.02
C PRO A 213 33.21 28.71 34.15
N TYR A 214 32.89 28.17 35.34
CA TYR A 214 33.75 28.30 36.53
C TYR A 214 34.74 27.15 36.68
N CYS A 215 34.30 25.90 36.58
CA CYS A 215 35.16 24.75 36.88
C CYS A 215 35.46 23.87 35.66
N LYS A 216 35.03 24.30 34.47
CA LYS A 216 35.26 23.64 33.18
C LYS A 216 34.76 22.19 33.07
N ALA A 217 33.97 21.73 34.03
CA ALA A 217 33.32 20.41 33.99
C ALA A 217 32.00 20.47 33.21
N ASP A 218 31.49 19.31 32.79
CA ASP A 218 30.26 19.23 32.01
C ASP A 218 29.01 19.74 32.76
N LEU A 219 28.05 20.21 31.96
CA LEU A 219 26.74 20.66 32.40
C LEU A 219 25.67 19.64 32.01
N GLU A 220 24.87 19.22 32.98
CA GLU A 220 23.74 18.33 32.76
C GLU A 220 22.41 19.09 32.81
N PRO A 221 21.48 18.87 31.88
CA PRO A 221 20.15 19.47 31.93
C PRO A 221 19.32 18.93 33.11
N ILE A 222 18.73 19.84 33.89
CA ILE A 222 17.72 19.53 34.93
C ILE A 222 16.34 19.54 34.26
N TYR A 223 15.98 18.44 33.60
CA TYR A 223 14.76 18.32 32.81
C TYR A 223 13.48 18.70 33.55
N SER A 224 13.36 18.39 34.84
CA SER A 224 12.20 18.75 35.67
C SER A 224 12.01 20.26 35.85
N LYS A 225 13.05 21.05 35.57
CA LYS A 225 13.04 22.52 35.62
C LYS A 225 13.02 23.17 34.24
N CYS A 226 13.28 22.40 33.19
CA CYS A 226 13.16 22.87 31.82
C CYS A 226 11.68 22.95 31.43
N LYS A 227 11.30 24.02 30.72
CA LYS A 227 9.92 24.24 30.27
C LYS A 227 9.90 24.73 28.83
N VAL A 228 8.94 24.28 28.04
CA VAL A 228 8.65 24.84 26.71
C VAL A 228 7.40 25.71 26.83
N ARG A 229 7.46 26.90 26.24
CA ARG A 229 6.32 27.82 26.12
C ARG A 229 5.69 27.64 24.76
N PHE A 230 4.37 27.48 24.73
CA PHE A 230 3.59 27.54 23.50
C PHE A 230 2.52 28.63 23.57
N ILE A 231 2.22 29.23 22.44
CA ILE A 231 0.97 29.97 22.20
C ILE A 231 -0.05 28.93 21.72
N LEU A 232 -1.15 28.82 22.44
CA LEU A 232 -2.24 27.90 22.14
C LEU A 232 -3.27 28.63 21.30
N PHE A 233 -3.63 28.03 20.17
CA PHE A 233 -4.69 28.49 19.29
C PHE A 233 -5.81 27.44 19.21
N ASP A 234 -7.02 27.91 18.94
CA ASP A 234 -8.13 27.04 18.56
C ASP A 234 -8.03 26.61 17.08
N LYS A 235 -9.00 25.81 16.63
CA LYS A 235 -9.11 25.35 15.24
C LYS A 235 -9.34 26.45 14.19
N LYS A 236 -9.68 27.68 14.62
CA LYS A 236 -9.85 28.87 13.77
C LYS A 236 -8.64 29.80 13.84
N HIS A 237 -7.50 29.32 14.36
CA HIS A 237 -6.28 30.12 14.59
C HIS A 237 -6.47 31.34 15.51
N LYS A 238 -7.47 31.33 16.39
CA LYS A 238 -7.62 32.39 17.41
C LYS A 238 -6.79 32.05 18.64
N ILE A 239 -6.02 33.03 19.12
CA ILE A 239 -5.18 32.87 20.33
C ILE A 239 -6.08 32.63 21.54
N LEU A 240 -5.91 31.45 22.17
CA LEU A 240 -6.55 31.12 23.44
C LEU A 240 -5.70 31.64 24.61
N GLY A 241 -4.39 31.38 24.60
CA GLY A 241 -3.47 31.83 25.65
C GLY A 241 -2.10 31.18 25.58
N HIS A 242 -1.32 31.27 26.66
CA HIS A 242 0.02 30.67 26.74
C HIS A 242 0.03 29.43 27.62
N ILE A 243 0.64 28.35 27.14
CA ILE A 243 0.90 27.14 27.92
C ILE A 243 2.39 26.95 28.17
N TYR A 244 2.69 26.30 29.30
CA TYR A 244 4.04 26.04 29.78
C TYR A 244 4.14 24.57 30.16
N LEU A 245 4.80 23.77 29.31
CA LEU A 245 4.93 22.33 29.51
C LEU A 245 6.32 21.99 30.05
N PRO A 246 6.44 21.19 31.12
CA PRO A 246 7.72 20.66 31.55
C PRO A 246 8.26 19.67 30.51
N LEU A 247 9.57 19.45 30.44
CA LEU A 247 10.11 18.37 29.61
C LEU A 247 9.83 17.02 30.28
N HIS A 248 9.33 16.03 29.52
CA HIS A 248 9.20 14.66 30.02
C HIS A 248 10.56 14.10 30.48
N MET A 249 10.59 13.20 31.47
CA MET A 249 11.82 12.70 32.11
C MET A 249 12.35 11.36 31.55
N SER A 250 11.68 10.77 30.56
CA SER A 250 12.02 9.41 30.08
C SER A 250 13.31 9.40 29.25
N ASN A 251 14.43 9.07 29.88
CA ASN A 251 15.72 8.91 29.18
C ASN A 251 15.68 7.80 28.12
N HIS A 252 14.98 6.69 28.38
CA HIS A 252 14.86 5.59 27.44
C HIS A 252 14.18 6.01 26.13
N PHE A 253 13.04 6.72 26.24
CA PHE A 253 12.32 7.19 25.05
C PHE A 253 13.14 8.23 24.27
N ARG A 254 13.88 9.11 24.96
CA ARG A 254 14.78 10.06 24.26
C ARG A 254 15.87 9.34 23.48
N LYS A 255 16.51 8.33 24.07
CA LYS A 255 17.51 7.52 23.34
C LYS A 255 16.93 6.88 22.07
N ILE A 256 15.70 6.36 22.14
CA ILE A 256 15.01 5.81 20.96
C ILE A 256 14.71 6.91 19.93
N TYR A 257 14.25 8.07 20.40
CA TYR A 257 13.95 9.21 19.57
C TYR A 257 15.17 9.73 18.82
N ASP A 258 16.25 9.99 19.55
CA ASP A 258 17.50 10.51 19.02
C ASP A 258 18.11 9.50 18.04
N LYS A 259 18.13 8.20 18.39
CA LYS A 259 18.57 7.14 17.46
C LYS A 259 17.79 7.15 16.15
N LYS A 260 16.46 7.20 16.20
CA LYS A 260 15.64 7.25 14.98
C LYS A 260 15.84 8.55 14.20
N LYS A 261 16.08 9.65 14.91
CA LYS A 261 16.38 10.94 14.27
C LYS A 261 17.70 10.87 13.51
N ASP A 262 18.73 10.31 14.14
CA ASP A 262 20.05 10.12 13.55
C ASP A 262 19.99 9.18 12.35
N GLU A 263 19.30 8.04 12.44
CA GLU A 263 19.06 7.11 11.32
C GLU A 263 18.37 7.81 10.13
N ASN A 264 17.39 8.67 10.41
CA ASN A 264 16.72 9.45 9.37
C ASN A 264 17.65 10.51 8.76
N ILE A 265 18.47 11.19 9.57
CA ILE A 265 19.47 12.15 9.08
C ILE A 265 20.50 11.44 8.21
N GLU A 266 21.04 10.29 8.65
CA GLU A 266 21.97 9.47 7.87
C GLU A 266 21.34 9.01 6.57
N SER A 267 20.07 8.58 6.59
CA SER A 267 19.32 8.23 5.38
C SER A 267 19.16 9.43 4.46
N ILE A 268 18.80 10.61 4.99
CA ILE A 268 18.71 11.84 4.20
C ILE A 268 20.08 12.19 3.63
N MET A 269 21.16 12.13 4.40
CA MET A 269 22.52 12.45 3.96
C MET A 269 23.03 11.47 2.89
N ALA A 270 22.79 10.17 3.05
CA ALA A 270 23.11 9.15 2.06
C ALA A 270 22.34 9.37 0.74
N ASN A 271 21.15 9.95 0.83
CA ASN A 271 20.34 10.31 -0.33
C ASN A 271 20.60 11.75 -0.84
N ALA A 272 21.18 12.63 -0.01
CA ALA A 272 21.45 14.04 -0.30
C ALA A 272 22.71 14.16 -1.15
N GLY A 273 22.51 14.02 -2.46
CA GLY A 273 23.53 13.94 -3.50
C GLY A 273 22.97 13.20 -4.71
N MET A 274 22.03 12.28 -4.47
CA MET A 274 21.06 11.88 -5.46
C MET A 274 19.97 12.95 -5.49
N VAL A 275 20.09 13.91 -6.40
CA VAL A 275 18.90 14.62 -6.91
C VAL A 275 18.00 13.51 -7.43
N THR A 276 17.07 13.04 -6.60
CA THR A 276 16.01 12.17 -7.08
C THR A 276 15.19 13.11 -7.94
N PRO A 277 15.23 12.97 -9.28
CA PRO A 277 14.37 13.79 -10.12
C PRO A 277 12.96 13.65 -9.57
N GLU A 278 12.26 14.78 -9.41
CA GLU A 278 10.87 14.78 -8.94
C GLU A 278 10.15 13.60 -9.60
N ILE A 279 9.63 12.70 -8.78
CA ILE A 279 8.88 11.56 -9.31
C ILE A 279 7.67 12.15 -10.00
N ASP A 280 7.70 12.16 -11.33
CA ASP A 280 6.59 12.61 -12.15
C ASP A 280 5.34 11.80 -11.75
N GLY A 281 4.41 12.47 -11.06
CA GLY A 281 3.21 11.84 -10.52
C GLY A 281 2.35 11.24 -11.63
N ARG A 282 2.33 11.83 -12.83
CA ARG A 282 1.58 11.30 -13.98
C ARG A 282 2.20 10.01 -14.47
N ARG A 283 3.52 9.96 -14.53
CA ARG A 283 4.26 8.75 -14.86
C ARG A 283 4.01 7.65 -13.83
N LEU A 284 4.12 7.97 -12.55
CA LEU A 284 3.91 7.01 -11.46
C LEU A 284 2.50 6.41 -11.51
N GLU A 285 1.47 7.22 -11.75
CA GLU A 285 0.09 6.76 -11.87
C GLU A 285 -0.09 5.84 -13.10
N ARG A 286 0.43 6.24 -14.27
CA ARG A 286 0.39 5.44 -15.50
C ARG A 286 1.07 4.08 -15.29
N ASP A 287 2.29 4.11 -14.76
CA ASP A 287 3.10 2.92 -14.56
C ASP A 287 2.45 2.00 -13.50
N THR A 288 1.83 2.56 -12.46
CA THR A 288 1.06 1.80 -11.44
C THR A 288 -0.10 1.05 -12.09
N LYS A 289 -0.91 1.70 -12.92
CA LYS A 289 -2.05 1.09 -13.62
C LYS A 289 -1.61 -0.04 -14.54
N LEU A 290 -0.56 0.19 -15.33
CA LEU A 290 0.00 -0.80 -16.25
C LEU A 290 0.58 -2.02 -15.51
N LEU A 291 1.33 -1.80 -14.43
CA LEU A 291 1.92 -2.88 -13.65
C LEU A 291 0.86 -3.66 -12.87
N LEU A 292 -0.20 -3.01 -12.38
CA LEU A 292 -1.36 -3.67 -11.78
C LEU A 292 -2.04 -4.62 -12.75
N ARG A 293 -2.24 -4.19 -14.00
CA ARG A 293 -2.82 -5.04 -15.05
C ARG A 293 -1.94 -6.28 -15.31
N LEU A 294 -0.62 -6.11 -15.34
CA LEU A 294 0.31 -7.24 -15.44
C LEU A 294 0.25 -8.16 -14.22
N CYS A 295 0.05 -7.60 -13.01
CA CYS A 295 -0.08 -8.38 -11.77
C CYS A 295 -1.37 -9.20 -11.75
N GLU A 296 -2.48 -8.61 -12.19
CA GLU A 296 -3.77 -9.28 -12.32
C GLU A 296 -3.70 -10.43 -13.32
N ILE A 297 -3.16 -10.16 -14.52
CA ILE A 297 -2.88 -11.19 -15.52
C ILE A 297 -1.95 -12.26 -14.93
N GLY A 298 -0.87 -11.87 -14.25
CA GLY A 298 0.08 -12.80 -13.67
C GLY A 298 -0.42 -13.58 -12.45
N GLY A 299 -1.62 -13.28 -11.93
CA GLY A 299 -2.13 -13.86 -10.68
C GLY A 299 -1.23 -13.58 -9.47
N VAL A 300 -0.60 -12.40 -9.44
CA VAL A 300 0.37 -12.01 -8.41
C VAL A 300 -0.33 -11.79 -7.07
N ARG A 301 0.17 -12.46 -6.02
CA ARG A 301 -0.35 -12.34 -4.66
C ARG A 301 0.67 -11.82 -3.66
N LYS A 302 1.97 -11.87 -3.99
CA LYS A 302 3.06 -11.43 -3.11
C LYS A 302 3.85 -10.28 -3.71
N LYS A 303 4.32 -9.34 -2.88
CA LYS A 303 5.11 -8.17 -3.34
C LYS A 303 6.36 -8.56 -4.14
N GLY A 304 7.04 -9.64 -3.72
CA GLY A 304 8.23 -10.18 -4.42
C GLY A 304 7.94 -10.73 -5.82
N GLU A 305 6.68 -11.05 -6.14
CA GLU A 305 6.31 -11.55 -7.46
C GLU A 305 6.26 -10.43 -8.50
N ILE A 306 5.92 -9.21 -8.07
CA ILE A 306 5.81 -8.02 -8.93
C ILE A 306 7.15 -7.71 -9.63
N TYR A 307 8.28 -7.92 -8.95
CA TYR A 307 9.62 -7.69 -9.52
C TYR A 307 9.86 -8.46 -10.82
N GLY A 308 9.38 -9.71 -10.91
CA GLY A 308 9.55 -10.51 -12.11
C GLY A 308 8.66 -10.08 -13.28
N LEU A 309 7.74 -9.14 -13.08
CA LEU A 309 6.94 -8.55 -14.15
C LEU A 309 7.54 -7.26 -14.71
N ILE A 310 8.58 -6.70 -14.07
CA ILE A 310 9.25 -5.49 -14.54
C ILE A 310 9.90 -5.68 -15.92
N PRO A 311 10.56 -6.82 -16.24
CA PRO A 311 11.07 -7.06 -17.59
C PRO A 311 9.95 -6.99 -18.64
N LEU A 312 8.82 -7.66 -18.39
CA LEU A 312 7.65 -7.66 -19.27
C LEU A 312 6.99 -6.27 -19.38
N TYR A 313 7.02 -5.49 -18.30
CA TYR A 313 6.60 -4.10 -18.34
C TYR A 313 7.50 -3.29 -19.28
N ASN A 314 8.81 -3.46 -19.16
CA ASN A 314 9.82 -2.71 -19.89
C ASN A 314 9.86 -3.06 -21.39
N THR A 315 9.49 -4.28 -21.78
CA THR A 315 9.38 -4.64 -23.20
C THR A 315 8.25 -3.90 -23.91
N LYS A 316 7.21 -3.49 -23.17
CA LYS A 316 6.10 -2.68 -23.71
C LYS A 316 6.43 -1.18 -23.86
N GLN A 317 7.55 -0.71 -23.31
CA GLN A 317 7.92 0.71 -23.37
C GLN A 317 8.85 0.98 -24.55
N LYS A 318 8.37 1.76 -25.53
CA LYS A 318 9.15 2.13 -26.73
C LYS A 318 10.34 3.04 -26.42
N LYS A 319 10.17 3.98 -25.48
CA LYS A 319 11.23 4.93 -25.11
C LYS A 319 11.96 4.44 -23.87
N ASP A 320 13.28 4.47 -23.94
CA ASP A 320 14.13 4.00 -22.84
C ASP A 320 13.91 4.78 -21.54
N LYS A 321 13.57 6.07 -21.64
CA LYS A 321 13.20 6.91 -20.49
C LYS A 321 11.94 6.44 -19.75
N ASP A 322 11.04 5.73 -20.43
CA ASP A 322 9.78 5.22 -19.86
C ASP A 322 9.95 3.84 -19.20
N LYS A 323 11.06 3.15 -19.46
CA LYS A 323 11.41 1.89 -18.80
C LYS A 323 11.70 2.13 -17.31
N ILE A 324 11.27 1.18 -16.48
CA ILE A 324 11.59 1.12 -15.06
C ILE A 324 12.99 0.50 -14.94
N LYS A 325 14.00 1.31 -14.65
CA LYS A 325 15.39 0.87 -14.48
C LYS A 325 15.67 0.56 -13.00
N GLY A 326 16.61 -0.38 -12.75
CA GLY A 326 16.93 -0.97 -11.44
C GLY A 326 17.16 0.02 -10.30
N ASP A 327 17.00 -0.49 -9.07
CA ASP A 327 17.12 0.11 -7.73
C ASP A 327 17.00 1.64 -7.58
N THR A 328 15.99 2.21 -8.24
CA THR A 328 15.61 3.61 -8.05
C THR A 328 14.54 3.73 -6.97
N ASN A 329 14.57 4.80 -6.18
CA ASN A 329 13.49 5.17 -5.25
C ASN A 329 12.10 5.12 -5.92
N TYR A 330 12.03 5.42 -7.23
CA TYR A 330 10.84 5.27 -8.06
C TYR A 330 10.27 3.84 -8.05
N MET A 331 11.11 2.83 -8.28
CA MET A 331 10.70 1.43 -8.29
C MET A 331 10.12 1.02 -6.93
N ARG A 332 10.75 1.44 -5.83
CA ARG A 332 10.26 1.15 -4.47
C ARG A 332 8.87 1.74 -4.21
N VAL A 333 8.64 2.99 -4.64
CA VAL A 333 7.35 3.68 -4.51
C VAL A 333 6.30 3.00 -5.39
N LEU A 334 6.61 2.76 -6.66
CA LEU A 334 5.73 2.10 -7.63
C LEU A 334 5.28 0.72 -7.13
N LEU A 335 6.23 -0.13 -6.71
CA LEU A 335 5.93 -1.48 -6.21
C LEU A 335 5.09 -1.46 -4.93
N SER A 336 5.29 -0.46 -4.08
CA SER A 336 4.50 -0.31 -2.85
C SER A 336 3.08 0.15 -3.15
N ASN A 337 2.89 1.05 -4.12
CA ASN A 337 1.56 1.45 -4.60
C ASN A 337 0.83 0.26 -5.22
N VAL A 338 1.44 -0.45 -6.16
CA VAL A 338 0.86 -1.63 -6.83
C VAL A 338 0.48 -2.70 -5.81
N PHE A 339 1.37 -3.03 -4.86
CA PHE A 339 1.06 -4.04 -3.85
C PHE A 339 -0.05 -3.63 -2.89
N ARG A 340 -0.13 -2.33 -2.55
CA ARG A 340 -1.23 -1.80 -1.73
C ARG A 340 -2.58 -2.01 -2.42
N GLU A 341 -2.69 -1.68 -3.71
CA GLU A 341 -3.93 -1.88 -4.47
C GLU A 341 -4.31 -3.36 -4.57
N ILE A 342 -3.35 -4.26 -4.81
CA ILE A 342 -3.60 -5.72 -4.79
C ILE A 342 -4.17 -6.16 -3.43
N ARG A 343 -3.63 -5.65 -2.31
CA ARG A 343 -4.06 -6.02 -0.95
C ARG A 343 -5.45 -5.48 -0.60
N MET A 344 -5.81 -4.31 -1.13
CA MET A 344 -7.12 -3.69 -0.88
C MET A 344 -8.26 -4.35 -1.67
N GLY A 345 -7.95 -5.30 -2.57
CA GLY A 345 -8.89 -5.85 -3.52
C GLY A 345 -9.00 -4.92 -4.73
N ILE A 346 -8.75 -5.46 -5.93
CA ILE A 346 -8.72 -4.71 -7.21
C ILE A 346 -10.09 -4.10 -7.56
N GLU A 347 -11.14 -4.39 -6.76
CA GLU A 347 -12.55 -4.03 -6.97
C GLU A 347 -12.80 -2.52 -7.22
N HIS A 348 -11.90 -1.63 -6.80
CA HIS A 348 -12.07 -0.18 -6.99
C HIS A 348 -11.44 0.39 -8.27
N ILE A 349 -10.59 -0.37 -8.96
CA ILE A 349 -10.11 0.03 -10.28
C ILE A 349 -11.03 -0.65 -11.27
N ARG A 350 -12.09 0.07 -11.70
CA ARG A 350 -12.74 -0.23 -12.99
C ARG A 350 -11.67 -0.04 -14.06
N LEU A 351 -10.82 -1.05 -14.26
CA LEU A 351 -10.10 -1.20 -15.51
C LEU A 351 -11.22 -1.31 -16.53
N GLU A 352 -11.36 -0.29 -17.36
CA GLU A 352 -12.20 -0.40 -18.55
C GLU A 352 -11.85 -1.76 -19.15
N LYS A 353 -12.85 -2.65 -19.23
CA LYS A 353 -12.76 -3.90 -19.97
C LYS A 353 -12.50 -3.48 -21.41
N ASN A 354 -11.24 -3.20 -21.72
CA ASN A 354 -10.88 -2.70 -23.01
C ASN A 354 -10.98 -3.89 -23.93
N THR A 355 -12.04 -3.83 -24.72
CA THR A 355 -12.33 -4.58 -25.92
C THR A 355 -11.06 -5.08 -26.59
N ASP A 356 -10.95 -6.40 -26.70
CA ASP A 356 -10.44 -7.05 -27.91
C ASP A 356 -9.04 -6.60 -28.39
N MET A 357 -8.02 -6.70 -27.53
CA MET A 357 -6.63 -6.82 -28.00
C MET A 357 -6.40 -8.24 -28.53
N PHE A 358 -6.92 -8.54 -29.73
CA PHE A 358 -6.62 -9.78 -30.42
C PHE A 358 -5.15 -9.78 -30.88
N MET A 359 -4.40 -10.83 -30.55
CA MET A 359 -3.13 -11.11 -31.19
C MET A 359 -3.35 -11.23 -32.70
N ASN A 360 -2.57 -10.49 -33.49
CA ASN A 360 -2.60 -10.63 -34.94
C ASN A 360 -1.88 -11.92 -35.34
N ILE A 361 -2.65 -13.01 -35.42
CA ILE A 361 -2.10 -14.35 -35.66
C ILE A 361 -1.48 -14.45 -37.07
N LYS A 362 -0.23 -14.88 -37.16
CA LYS A 362 0.43 -15.32 -38.39
C LYS A 362 0.38 -16.85 -38.43
N PHE A 363 -0.08 -17.41 -39.54
CA PHE A 363 -0.11 -18.85 -39.74
C PHE A 363 0.49 -19.21 -41.08
N LYS A 364 1.27 -20.28 -41.10
CA LYS A 364 1.83 -20.89 -42.30
C LYS A 364 1.36 -22.33 -42.41
N GLU A 365 0.86 -22.70 -43.58
CA GLU A 365 0.41 -24.06 -43.83
C GLU A 365 1.51 -25.09 -43.53
N GLY A 366 1.15 -26.16 -42.84
CA GLY A 366 2.07 -27.21 -42.41
C GLY A 366 2.98 -26.86 -41.22
N GLU A 367 2.87 -25.67 -40.62
CA GLU A 367 3.72 -25.33 -39.48
C GLU A 367 3.37 -26.13 -38.21
N THR A 368 4.40 -26.48 -37.44
CA THR A 368 4.20 -27.17 -36.15
C THR A 368 3.66 -26.21 -35.09
N PHE A 369 2.91 -26.75 -34.12
CA PHE A 369 2.41 -25.95 -32.98
C PHE A 369 3.52 -25.19 -32.23
N SER A 370 4.69 -25.79 -32.07
CA SER A 370 5.83 -25.12 -31.42
C SER A 370 6.36 -23.92 -32.21
N LYS A 371 6.32 -23.99 -33.55
CA LYS A 371 6.72 -22.88 -34.43
C LYS A 371 5.66 -21.79 -34.43
N PHE A 372 4.38 -22.17 -34.48
CA PHE A 372 3.26 -21.26 -34.33
C PHE A 372 3.34 -20.46 -33.02
N CYS A 373 3.65 -21.11 -31.89
CA CYS A 373 3.83 -20.41 -30.60
C CYS A 373 4.93 -19.36 -30.65
N PHE A 374 6.06 -19.69 -31.28
CA PHE A 374 7.20 -18.78 -31.37
C PHE A 374 6.90 -17.56 -32.26
N ASP A 375 6.28 -17.78 -33.42
CA ASP A 375 6.07 -16.74 -34.43
C ASP A 375 4.93 -15.76 -34.06
N ASN A 376 4.08 -16.12 -33.09
CA ASN A 376 2.91 -15.36 -32.68
C ASN A 376 3.06 -14.63 -31.34
N ILE A 377 4.16 -14.85 -30.60
CA ILE A 377 4.44 -14.17 -29.34
C ILE A 377 5.53 -13.12 -29.57
N GLU A 378 5.20 -11.84 -29.38
CA GLU A 378 6.13 -10.72 -29.66
C GLU A 378 7.37 -10.71 -28.75
N ASP A 379 7.21 -11.12 -27.48
CA ASP A 379 8.31 -11.17 -26.53
C ASP A 379 9.16 -12.42 -26.77
N GLU A 380 10.40 -12.24 -27.24
CA GLU A 380 11.32 -13.34 -27.58
C GLU A 380 11.51 -14.31 -26.40
N GLY A 381 11.61 -13.82 -25.17
CA GLY A 381 11.80 -14.65 -23.99
C GLY A 381 10.57 -15.53 -23.70
N ILE A 382 9.36 -14.97 -23.79
CA ILE A 382 8.12 -15.74 -23.64
C ILE A 382 7.94 -16.71 -24.81
N ALA A 383 8.23 -16.28 -26.04
CA ALA A 383 8.16 -17.10 -27.25
C ALA A 383 9.05 -18.34 -27.17
N ILE A 384 10.29 -18.19 -26.69
CA ILE A 384 11.23 -19.29 -26.44
C ILE A 384 10.64 -20.30 -25.43
N VAL A 385 10.11 -19.81 -24.30
CA VAL A 385 9.52 -20.69 -23.29
C VAL A 385 8.29 -21.41 -23.83
N ALA A 386 7.41 -20.71 -24.53
CA ALA A 386 6.22 -21.28 -25.16
C ALA A 386 6.58 -22.36 -26.19
N GLN A 387 7.57 -22.08 -27.04
CA GLN A 387 8.08 -23.04 -28.02
C GLN A 387 8.62 -24.31 -27.35
N GLY A 388 9.46 -24.16 -26.31
CA GLY A 388 10.02 -25.31 -25.61
C GLY A 388 8.93 -26.17 -24.94
N LEU A 389 7.96 -25.53 -24.29
CA LEU A 389 6.82 -26.25 -23.71
C LEU A 389 5.97 -26.97 -24.77
N ALA A 390 5.73 -26.32 -25.92
CA ALA A 390 5.00 -26.92 -27.04
C ALA A 390 5.77 -28.07 -27.73
N ARG A 391 7.10 -28.14 -27.59
CA ARG A 391 7.93 -29.30 -27.99
C ARG A 391 7.92 -30.43 -26.97
N GLY A 392 7.51 -30.15 -25.73
CA GLY A 392 7.57 -31.10 -24.62
C GLY A 392 8.85 -31.03 -23.79
N ASP A 393 9.65 -29.97 -23.97
CA ASP A 393 10.87 -29.78 -23.21
C ASP A 393 10.57 -29.60 -21.71
N SER A 394 11.42 -30.18 -20.86
CA SER A 394 11.38 -29.90 -19.43
C SER A 394 11.85 -28.47 -19.16
N LEU A 395 11.47 -27.87 -18.02
CA LEU A 395 11.92 -26.51 -17.67
C LEU A 395 13.46 -26.41 -17.63
N ARG A 396 14.14 -27.46 -17.16
CA ARG A 396 15.61 -27.56 -17.18
C ARG A 396 16.16 -27.74 -18.59
N GLY A 397 15.45 -28.44 -19.46
CA GLY A 397 15.81 -28.56 -20.88
C GLY A 397 15.75 -27.21 -21.58
N ILE A 398 14.70 -26.42 -21.32
CA ILE A 398 14.59 -25.06 -21.85
C ILE A 398 15.71 -24.17 -21.31
N GLU A 399 16.02 -24.25 -20.01
CA GLU A 399 17.14 -23.51 -19.42
C GLU A 399 18.48 -23.90 -20.03
N HIS A 400 18.73 -25.20 -20.19
CA HIS A 400 19.97 -25.71 -20.79
C HIS A 400 20.16 -25.19 -22.21
N ASN A 401 19.10 -25.17 -23.01
CA ASN A 401 19.13 -24.66 -24.38
C ASN A 401 19.20 -23.12 -24.44
N PHE A 402 18.71 -22.42 -23.41
CA PHE A 402 18.62 -20.96 -23.36
C PHE A 402 19.02 -20.39 -21.98
N PRO A 403 20.30 -20.51 -21.60
CA PRO A 403 20.75 -20.17 -20.24
C PRO A 403 20.57 -18.69 -19.90
N LYS A 404 20.56 -17.81 -20.92
CA LYS A 404 20.32 -16.36 -20.78
C LYS A 404 18.99 -15.99 -20.09
N LEU A 405 18.00 -16.87 -20.13
CA LEU A 405 16.69 -16.63 -19.53
C LEU A 405 16.68 -16.91 -18.02
N GLY A 406 17.48 -17.89 -17.56
CA GLY A 406 17.51 -18.37 -16.18
C GLY A 406 16.28 -19.20 -15.76
N TYR A 407 16.48 -20.24 -14.95
CA TYR A 407 15.42 -21.15 -14.48
C TYR A 407 14.18 -20.45 -13.94
N TYR A 408 14.38 -19.41 -13.14
CA TYR A 408 13.30 -18.76 -12.41
C TYR A 408 12.33 -18.02 -13.33
N TYR A 409 12.86 -17.35 -14.36
CA TYR A 409 12.04 -16.74 -15.41
C TYR A 409 11.24 -17.81 -16.16
N ILE A 410 11.91 -18.87 -16.60
CA ILE A 410 11.30 -19.99 -17.33
C ILE A 410 10.16 -20.62 -16.51
N GLN A 411 10.39 -20.87 -15.23
CA GLN A 411 9.38 -21.43 -14.34
C GLN A 411 8.15 -20.53 -14.20
N ARG A 412 8.35 -19.22 -13.99
CA ARG A 412 7.25 -18.26 -13.85
C ARG A 412 6.47 -18.10 -15.16
N THR A 413 7.17 -17.93 -16.28
CA THR A 413 6.57 -17.80 -17.61
C THR A 413 5.83 -19.08 -18.00
N SER A 414 6.36 -20.26 -17.67
CA SER A 414 5.65 -21.54 -17.86
C SER A 414 4.34 -21.63 -17.08
N LYS A 415 4.29 -21.04 -15.87
CA LYS A 415 3.05 -20.99 -15.08
C LYS A 415 2.02 -20.04 -15.73
N LEU A 416 2.47 -18.88 -16.21
CA LEU A 416 1.65 -17.92 -16.94
C LEU A 416 0.99 -18.55 -18.17
N LEU A 417 1.81 -19.19 -19.02
CA LEU A 417 1.39 -19.81 -20.27
C LEU A 417 0.44 -21.01 -20.10
N ARG A 418 0.34 -21.58 -18.89
CA ARG A 418 -0.54 -22.74 -18.61
C ARG A 418 -1.81 -22.38 -17.85
N ASN A 419 -1.72 -21.46 -16.89
CA ASN A 419 -2.76 -21.31 -15.87
C ASN A 419 -3.54 -20.01 -15.96
N VAL A 420 -3.14 -19.08 -16.83
CA VAL A 420 -3.80 -17.78 -16.92
C VAL A 420 -4.69 -17.73 -18.14
N ASN A 421 -5.90 -17.20 -17.94
CA ASN A 421 -6.88 -16.92 -18.99
C ASN A 421 -6.43 -15.71 -19.84
N THR A 422 -5.37 -15.89 -20.62
CA THR A 422 -4.86 -14.91 -21.61
C THR A 422 -4.77 -15.57 -22.97
N GLU A 423 -4.77 -14.80 -24.05
CA GLU A 423 -4.53 -15.34 -25.40
C GLU A 423 -3.17 -16.04 -25.56
N LEU A 424 -2.21 -15.78 -24.65
CA LEU A 424 -0.91 -16.46 -24.59
C LEU A 424 -1.00 -17.85 -23.93
N ASN A 425 -2.16 -18.24 -23.40
CA ASN A 425 -2.34 -19.57 -22.85
C ASN A 425 -2.14 -20.61 -23.97
N LEU A 426 -1.30 -21.62 -23.70
CA LEU A 426 -0.99 -22.64 -24.69
C LEU A 426 -2.22 -23.46 -25.13
N GLY A 427 -3.25 -23.58 -24.29
CA GLY A 427 -4.54 -24.18 -24.68
C GLY A 427 -5.24 -23.38 -25.77
N PHE A 428 -5.43 -22.08 -25.57
CA PHE A 428 -6.04 -21.21 -26.59
C PHE A 428 -5.19 -21.08 -27.85
N MET A 429 -3.86 -21.05 -27.70
CA MET A 429 -2.97 -21.07 -28.86
C MET A 429 -3.10 -22.38 -29.63
N PHE A 430 -3.26 -23.51 -28.92
CA PHE A 430 -3.45 -24.82 -29.53
C PHE A 430 -4.78 -24.89 -30.29
N GLU A 431 -5.88 -24.41 -29.71
CA GLU A 431 -7.18 -24.34 -30.37
C GLU A 431 -7.11 -23.55 -31.70
N ARG A 432 -6.49 -22.37 -31.66
CA ARG A 432 -6.30 -21.50 -32.83
C ARG A 432 -5.43 -22.16 -33.90
N TRP A 433 -4.30 -22.74 -33.50
CA TRP A 433 -3.40 -23.44 -34.41
C TRP A 433 -4.09 -24.64 -35.05
N TYR A 434 -4.80 -25.45 -34.26
CA TYR A 434 -5.49 -26.64 -34.76
C TYR A 434 -6.59 -26.26 -35.76
N ALA A 435 -7.43 -25.27 -35.44
CA ALA A 435 -8.46 -24.77 -36.34
C ALA A 435 -7.88 -24.29 -37.68
N LEU A 436 -6.81 -23.49 -37.64
CA LEU A 436 -6.11 -23.03 -38.86
C LEU A 436 -5.51 -24.19 -39.65
N SER A 437 -4.95 -25.20 -38.97
CA SER A 437 -4.42 -26.41 -39.63
C SER A 437 -5.50 -27.26 -40.29
N MET A 438 -6.76 -27.14 -39.85
CA MET A 438 -7.94 -27.76 -40.46
C MET A 438 -8.55 -26.93 -41.59
N GLY A 439 -7.88 -25.84 -41.99
CA GLY A 439 -8.33 -24.95 -43.07
C GLY A 439 -9.40 -23.94 -42.67
N VAL A 440 -9.64 -23.71 -41.37
CA VAL A 440 -10.57 -22.68 -40.90
C VAL A 440 -10.04 -21.30 -41.32
N PRO A 441 -10.81 -20.47 -42.05
CA PRO A 441 -10.35 -19.14 -42.43
C PRO A 441 -10.08 -18.25 -41.21
N LYS A 442 -8.96 -17.52 -41.21
CA LYS A 442 -8.52 -16.67 -40.09
C LYS A 442 -9.62 -15.71 -39.60
N TYR A 443 -10.40 -15.13 -40.52
CA TYR A 443 -11.48 -14.19 -40.18
C TYR A 443 -12.67 -14.83 -39.46
N ARG A 444 -12.84 -16.15 -39.53
CA ARG A 444 -13.90 -16.91 -38.85
C ARG A 444 -13.50 -17.51 -37.51
N LEU A 445 -12.22 -17.45 -37.13
CA LEU A 445 -11.74 -18.07 -35.88
C LEU A 445 -12.53 -17.63 -34.65
N LYS A 446 -12.87 -16.33 -34.55
CA LYS A 446 -13.65 -15.79 -33.41
C LYS A 446 -15.08 -16.35 -33.38
N GLU A 447 -15.68 -16.53 -34.55
CA GLU A 447 -17.04 -17.04 -34.71
C GLU A 447 -17.11 -18.55 -34.45
N LEU A 448 -16.04 -19.29 -34.72
CA LEU A 448 -16.04 -20.76 -34.69
C LEU A 448 -15.40 -21.36 -33.44
N LEU A 449 -14.46 -20.65 -32.79
CA LEU A 449 -13.85 -21.10 -31.55
C LEU A 449 -14.69 -20.76 -30.31
N GLY A 450 -14.64 -21.63 -29.31
CA GLY A 450 -15.29 -21.46 -28.00
C GLY A 450 -14.57 -20.42 -27.14
N GLY A 451 -15.15 -19.22 -26.99
CA GLY A 451 -14.65 -18.20 -26.03
C GLY A 451 -15.44 -18.12 -24.72
N SER A 452 -16.53 -18.89 -24.62
CA SER A 452 -17.50 -18.88 -23.53
C SER A 452 -17.74 -20.29 -23.03
N SER A 453 -18.07 -20.44 -21.74
CA SER A 453 -18.29 -21.73 -21.05
C SER A 453 -19.36 -22.65 -21.65
N ASP A 454 -20.14 -22.19 -22.60
CA ASP A 454 -21.28 -22.92 -23.17
C ASP A 454 -21.15 -23.21 -24.67
N LYS A 455 -20.02 -22.85 -25.28
CA LYS A 455 -19.79 -23.06 -26.71
C LYS A 455 -18.68 -24.10 -26.92
N PRO A 456 -18.87 -25.07 -27.83
CA PRO A 456 -17.81 -26.00 -28.21
C PRO A 456 -16.50 -25.31 -28.60
N ASP A 457 -15.38 -25.96 -28.30
CA ASP A 457 -14.02 -25.46 -28.60
C ASP A 457 -13.86 -25.17 -30.10
N LEU A 458 -14.36 -26.04 -30.98
CA LEU A 458 -14.44 -25.80 -32.42
C LEU A 458 -15.63 -26.52 -33.06
N ILE A 459 -16.36 -25.83 -33.94
CA ILE A 459 -17.32 -26.43 -34.87
C ILE A 459 -16.84 -26.15 -36.30
N TRP A 460 -16.56 -27.19 -37.08
CA TRP A 460 -16.08 -27.05 -38.45
C TRP A 460 -16.51 -28.21 -39.33
N ASN A 461 -16.94 -27.94 -40.57
CA ASN A 461 -17.43 -28.95 -41.52
C ASN A 461 -18.45 -29.91 -40.88
N ASP A 462 -19.43 -29.35 -40.17
CA ASP A 462 -20.51 -30.07 -39.48
C ASP A 462 -20.08 -31.00 -38.32
N LYS A 463 -18.78 -31.04 -38.00
CA LYS A 463 -18.19 -31.75 -36.86
C LYS A 463 -17.99 -30.84 -35.66
N ILE A 464 -18.08 -31.43 -34.47
CA ILE A 464 -17.84 -30.79 -33.17
C ILE A 464 -16.51 -31.35 -32.64
N TYR A 465 -15.62 -30.48 -32.20
CA TYR A 465 -14.32 -30.86 -31.67
C TYR A 465 -14.15 -30.32 -30.25
N SER A 466 -13.68 -31.19 -29.35
CA SER A 466 -13.17 -30.82 -28.04
C SER A 466 -11.64 -30.79 -28.11
N LEU A 467 -11.02 -29.63 -27.93
CA LEU A 467 -9.60 -29.41 -28.17
C LEU A 467 -8.86 -29.29 -26.83
N LYS A 468 -8.11 -30.32 -26.44
CA LYS A 468 -7.45 -30.37 -25.12
C LYS A 468 -5.93 -30.41 -25.23
N PHE A 469 -5.30 -29.35 -24.73
CA PHE A 469 -3.86 -29.30 -24.51
C PHE A 469 -3.50 -29.61 -23.04
N ARG A 470 -2.53 -30.49 -22.81
CA ARG A 470 -1.99 -30.80 -21.47
C ARG A 470 -0.48 -30.88 -21.50
N LEU A 471 0.16 -30.56 -20.37
CA LEU A 471 1.60 -30.73 -20.16
C LEU A 471 1.83 -31.57 -18.91
N ASN A 472 1.63 -32.88 -19.04
CA ASN A 472 1.79 -33.82 -17.95
C ASN A 472 2.87 -34.85 -18.28
N LEU A 473 4.04 -34.73 -17.64
CA LEU A 473 5.19 -35.61 -17.84
C LEU A 473 5.02 -37.00 -17.21
N LYS A 474 4.29 -37.08 -16.10
CA LYS A 474 4.30 -38.25 -15.20
C LYS A 474 3.17 -39.23 -15.47
N ALA A 475 2.00 -38.74 -15.86
CA ALA A 475 0.84 -39.60 -16.05
C ALA A 475 1.02 -40.52 -17.27
N ALA A 476 0.66 -41.79 -17.13
CA ALA A 476 0.62 -42.76 -18.22
C ALA A 476 -0.69 -42.68 -19.04
N SER A 477 -1.73 -42.09 -18.46
CA SER A 477 -3.01 -41.81 -19.10
C SER A 477 -3.65 -40.56 -18.50
N LEU A 478 -4.62 -39.99 -19.22
CA LEU A 478 -5.45 -38.89 -18.75
C LEU A 478 -6.90 -39.26 -19.00
N LYS A 479 -7.73 -38.99 -17.99
CA LYS A 479 -9.16 -39.25 -17.98
C LYS A 479 -9.87 -37.91 -18.15
N PHE A 480 -10.90 -37.90 -18.99
CA PHE A 480 -11.78 -36.75 -19.22
C PHE A 480 -13.21 -37.20 -18.99
N GLN A 481 -13.93 -36.49 -18.13
CA GLN A 481 -15.36 -36.72 -17.93
C GLN A 481 -16.13 -35.90 -18.96
N GLN A 482 -17.01 -36.53 -19.73
CA GLN A 482 -17.72 -35.87 -20.83
C GLN A 482 -18.52 -34.65 -20.33
N SER A 483 -19.26 -34.80 -19.23
CA SER A 483 -20.16 -33.77 -18.68
C SER A 483 -19.42 -32.57 -18.07
N THR A 484 -18.17 -32.74 -17.63
CA THR A 484 -17.43 -31.69 -16.92
C THR A 484 -16.21 -31.20 -17.70
N ASP A 485 -15.30 -32.08 -18.10
CA ASP A 485 -14.07 -31.70 -18.82
C ASP A 485 -14.33 -31.35 -20.29
N LEU A 486 -15.33 -31.98 -20.91
CA LEU A 486 -15.76 -31.79 -22.30
C LEU A 486 -17.17 -31.17 -22.38
N GLY A 487 -17.60 -30.52 -21.29
CA GLY A 487 -18.98 -30.14 -21.04
C GLY A 487 -19.66 -29.32 -22.16
N PRO A 488 -19.02 -28.30 -22.75
CA PRO A 488 -19.63 -27.52 -23.83
C PRO A 488 -19.90 -28.38 -25.07
N GLU A 489 -18.94 -29.22 -25.48
CA GLU A 489 -19.09 -30.14 -26.60
C GLU A 489 -20.15 -31.18 -26.32
N TYR A 490 -20.09 -31.83 -25.14
CA TYR A 490 -21.05 -32.82 -24.68
C TYR A 490 -22.49 -32.29 -24.71
N ARG A 491 -22.74 -31.12 -24.10
CA ARG A 491 -24.07 -30.51 -24.06
C ARG A 491 -24.56 -30.14 -25.46
N TYR A 492 -23.69 -29.58 -26.29
CA TYR A 492 -24.05 -29.18 -27.65
C TYR A 492 -24.36 -30.39 -28.53
N ALA A 493 -23.50 -31.41 -28.49
CA ALA A 493 -23.64 -32.67 -29.23
C ALA A 493 -24.94 -33.38 -28.85
N LYS A 494 -25.20 -33.53 -27.54
CA LYS A 494 -26.44 -34.13 -27.02
C LYS A 494 -27.70 -33.38 -27.45
N LYS A 495 -27.67 -32.04 -27.41
CA LYS A 495 -28.80 -31.20 -27.83
C LYS A 495 -29.14 -31.35 -29.32
N HIS A 496 -28.14 -31.59 -30.16
CA HIS A 496 -28.31 -31.66 -31.62
C HIS A 496 -28.28 -33.10 -32.16
N ASN A 497 -28.28 -34.11 -31.29
CA ASN A 497 -28.14 -35.52 -31.65
C ASN A 497 -26.94 -35.78 -32.58
N LYS A 498 -25.78 -35.25 -32.19
CA LYS A 498 -24.51 -35.37 -32.92
C LYS A 498 -23.45 -36.03 -32.06
N LYS A 499 -22.42 -36.57 -32.72
CA LYS A 499 -21.17 -37.03 -32.12
C LYS A 499 -20.13 -35.92 -32.13
N TYR A 500 -19.07 -36.08 -31.34
CA TYR A 500 -17.96 -35.13 -31.31
C TYR A 500 -16.60 -35.83 -31.19
N ASP A 501 -15.56 -35.16 -31.66
CA ASP A 501 -14.18 -35.68 -31.66
C ASP A 501 -13.40 -35.02 -30.51
N LEU A 502 -12.66 -35.81 -29.71
CA LEU A 502 -11.68 -35.29 -28.76
C LEU A 502 -10.30 -35.23 -29.43
N VAL A 503 -9.79 -34.02 -29.64
CA VAL A 503 -8.44 -33.77 -30.14
C VAL A 503 -7.54 -33.42 -28.97
N PHE A 504 -6.59 -34.31 -28.69
CA PHE A 504 -5.73 -34.22 -27.52
C PHE A 504 -4.26 -34.07 -27.89
N MET A 505 -3.59 -33.09 -27.29
CA MET A 505 -2.14 -32.91 -27.40
C MET A 505 -1.48 -32.89 -26.03
N ASN A 506 -0.46 -33.74 -25.85
CA ASN A 506 0.46 -33.69 -24.71
C ASN A 506 1.91 -33.81 -25.19
N PRO A 507 2.60 -32.68 -25.41
CA PRO A 507 3.96 -32.67 -25.91
C PRO A 507 4.94 -33.41 -24.98
N ALA A 508 4.68 -33.41 -23.68
CA ALA A 508 5.49 -34.09 -22.68
C ALA A 508 5.50 -35.62 -22.82
N TRP A 509 4.57 -36.17 -23.63
CA TRP A 509 4.55 -37.59 -23.98
C TRP A 509 5.27 -37.90 -25.29
N GLY A 510 5.86 -36.92 -25.96
CA GLY A 510 6.43 -37.07 -27.32
C GLY A 510 5.37 -37.32 -28.40
N LEU A 511 4.08 -37.12 -28.06
CA LEU A 511 2.94 -37.32 -28.94
C LEU A 511 2.61 -36.01 -29.66
N LYS A 512 2.44 -36.08 -30.98
CA LYS A 512 2.06 -34.91 -31.80
C LYS A 512 0.60 -34.54 -31.57
N ILE A 513 -0.35 -35.42 -31.88
CA ILE A 513 -1.80 -35.28 -31.62
C ILE A 513 -2.39 -36.70 -31.48
N GLN A 514 -3.37 -36.88 -30.61
CA GLN A 514 -4.27 -38.04 -30.60
C GLN A 514 -5.70 -37.58 -30.83
N ILE A 515 -6.47 -38.33 -31.61
CA ILE A 515 -7.88 -38.07 -31.87
C ILE A 515 -8.67 -39.28 -31.39
N VAL A 516 -9.67 -39.05 -30.55
CA VAL A 516 -10.71 -40.04 -30.22
C VAL A 516 -11.95 -39.58 -30.98
N GLU A 517 -12.31 -40.32 -32.01
CA GLU A 517 -13.35 -39.95 -32.97
C GLU A 517 -14.72 -40.44 -32.54
N ASP A 518 -15.76 -39.74 -32.99
CA ASP A 518 -17.15 -40.19 -32.95
C ASP A 518 -17.67 -40.56 -31.55
N ILE A 519 -17.30 -39.75 -30.55
CA ILE A 519 -17.78 -39.91 -29.17
C ILE A 519 -19.27 -39.60 -29.13
N ASP A 520 -20.06 -40.59 -28.68
CA ASP A 520 -21.49 -40.48 -28.52
C ASP A 520 -21.84 -39.99 -27.10
N PRO A 521 -22.46 -38.79 -26.95
CA PRO A 521 -22.77 -38.23 -25.63
C PRO A 521 -23.90 -38.97 -24.90
N VAL A 522 -24.57 -39.93 -25.54
CA VAL A 522 -25.66 -40.73 -24.95
C VAL A 522 -25.21 -42.15 -24.70
N ASP A 523 -24.59 -42.78 -25.70
CA ASP A 523 -24.30 -44.22 -25.67
C ASP A 523 -22.91 -44.56 -25.13
N ASP A 524 -21.92 -43.67 -25.24
CA ASP A 524 -20.56 -43.93 -24.73
C ASP A 524 -20.44 -43.70 -23.22
N GLN A 525 -19.41 -44.31 -22.63
CA GLN A 525 -19.09 -44.13 -21.22
C GLN A 525 -18.77 -42.66 -20.90
N GLU A 526 -19.22 -42.20 -19.73
CA GLU A 526 -18.97 -40.83 -19.23
C GLU A 526 -17.47 -40.51 -19.14
N GLU A 527 -16.59 -41.51 -19.02
CA GLU A 527 -15.15 -41.33 -18.97
C GLU A 527 -14.48 -41.65 -20.31
N VAL A 528 -13.78 -40.67 -20.88
CA VAL A 528 -12.91 -40.82 -22.06
C VAL A 528 -11.46 -40.88 -21.60
N ILE A 529 -10.74 -41.95 -21.93
CA ILE A 529 -9.35 -42.17 -21.49
C ILE A 529 -8.38 -42.06 -22.66
N VAL A 530 -7.42 -41.15 -22.53
CA VAL A 530 -6.33 -40.98 -23.49
C VAL A 530 -5.04 -41.53 -22.90
N TRP A 531 -4.39 -42.46 -23.61
CA TRP A 531 -3.19 -43.14 -23.13
C TRP A 531 -1.93 -42.55 -23.72
N LYS A 532 -0.88 -42.45 -22.91
CA LYS A 532 0.48 -42.27 -23.41
C LYS A 532 0.80 -43.50 -24.26
N LYS A 533 0.93 -43.35 -25.59
CA LYS A 533 1.39 -44.46 -26.43
C LYS A 533 2.72 -44.92 -25.87
N VAL A 534 2.76 -46.13 -25.34
CA VAL A 534 4.01 -46.83 -25.08
C VAL A 534 4.57 -47.12 -26.46
N LEU A 535 5.59 -46.35 -26.88
CA LEU A 535 6.41 -46.78 -28.02
C LEU A 535 6.91 -48.17 -27.65
N LYS A 536 6.39 -49.22 -28.31
CA LYS A 536 6.95 -50.57 -28.16
C LYS A 536 8.45 -50.42 -28.42
N PRO A 537 9.35 -50.87 -27.52
CA PRO A 537 10.77 -50.83 -27.81
C PRO A 537 10.98 -51.57 -29.13
N VAL A 538 11.60 -50.90 -30.10
CA VAL A 538 12.02 -51.53 -31.35
C VAL A 538 12.90 -52.70 -30.96
N LYS A 539 12.41 -53.94 -31.09
CA LYS A 539 13.26 -55.12 -30.96
C LYS A 539 14.40 -54.92 -31.96
N LYS A 540 15.64 -54.92 -31.46
CA LYS A 540 16.85 -54.98 -32.29
C LYS A 540 16.62 -56.00 -33.40
N LEU A 541 16.62 -55.55 -34.65
CA LEU A 541 17.00 -56.41 -35.76
C LEU A 541 18.46 -56.76 -35.52
N ILE A 542 18.68 -58.01 -35.11
CA ILE A 542 19.98 -58.66 -35.14
C ILE A 542 20.28 -58.86 -36.62
N PHE A 543 21.39 -58.30 -37.10
CA PHE A 543 22.04 -58.75 -38.32
C PHE A 543 22.80 -60.04 -38.03
#